data_AF-A0A3D2P3N8-F1
#
_entry.id   AF-A0A3D2P3N8-F1
#
_cell.length_a   1.000
_cell.length_b   1.000
_cell.length_c   1.000
_cell.angle_alpha   90.00
_cell.angle_beta   90.00
_cell.angle_gamma   90.00
#
_symmetry.space_group_name_H-M   'P 1'
#
loop_
_entity.id
_entity.type
_entity.pdbx_description
1 polymer ?
#
loop_
_entity_poly.entity_id
_entity_poly.type
_entity_poly.pdbx_seq_one_letter_code
_entity_poly.pdbx_strand_id
1 'polypeptide(L)'
;MRNMRPLFVSSLLLSGLTLAGCQTTSSQIQADPCAAANARITLGNLARNSAGDAYGKCLNELRTELASARFRARELEIQATDLEAQSASLNGERKQAALRLAKVKKQQAALASRLAALKDAKQIDEQKAQKLIAQEERLSGKISGNNQGISAGEEKSVSLEMLQLEAELAASGV
;
A
#
# COMPACT_ATOMS: atom_id res chain seq x y z
N MET A 1 17.71 -22.66 -28.17
CA MET A 1 17.39 -22.07 -29.50
C MET A 1 16.63 -20.77 -29.21
N ARG A 2 17.29 -19.66 -28.85
CA ARG A 2 17.90 -18.60 -29.69
C ARG A 2 17.10 -18.22 -30.96
N ASN A 3 16.78 -16.93 -31.02
CA ASN A 3 16.47 -16.07 -32.18
C ASN A 3 14.98 -15.97 -32.56
N MET A 4 14.40 -14.81 -32.92
CA MET A 4 14.91 -13.44 -33.11
C MET A 4 13.69 -12.50 -33.21
N ARG A 5 13.81 -11.28 -32.66
CA ARG A 5 12.92 -10.14 -32.95
C ARG A 5 13.24 -9.59 -34.35
N PRO A 6 12.26 -9.23 -35.19
CA PRO A 6 12.54 -8.38 -36.34
C PRO A 6 12.44 -6.90 -35.95
N LEU A 7 13.60 -6.24 -35.98
CA LEU A 7 13.75 -4.81 -36.18
C LEU A 7 13.39 -4.51 -37.65
N PHE A 8 12.38 -3.69 -37.91
CA PHE A 8 12.21 -3.06 -39.22
C PHE A 8 12.74 -1.62 -39.15
N VAL A 9 13.95 -1.48 -39.66
CA VAL A 9 14.67 -0.25 -39.94
C VAL A 9 14.26 0.23 -41.35
N SER A 10 13.98 1.53 -41.45
CA SER A 10 14.10 2.41 -42.63
C SER A 10 13.51 1.96 -43.98
N SER A 11 12.49 2.69 -44.42
CA SER A 11 12.31 3.05 -45.84
C SER A 11 11.72 4.45 -45.93
N LEU A 12 12.61 5.45 -45.89
CA LEU A 12 12.36 6.82 -46.32
C LEU A 12 12.21 6.79 -47.85
N LEU A 13 10.98 6.66 -48.34
CA LEU A 13 10.67 6.86 -49.75
C LEU A 13 10.35 8.33 -49.99
N LEU A 14 11.41 9.01 -50.42
CA LEU A 14 11.42 10.27 -51.15
C LEU A 14 10.58 10.09 -52.43
N SER A 15 9.40 10.70 -52.51
CA SER A 15 8.63 10.77 -53.75
C SER A 15 7.69 11.97 -53.75
N GLY A 16 7.86 12.82 -54.76
CA GLY A 16 6.78 13.64 -55.29
C GLY A 16 6.70 15.08 -54.78
N LEU A 17 7.67 15.90 -55.13
CA LEU A 17 7.47 17.35 -55.28
C LEU A 17 6.48 17.56 -56.45
N THR A 18 5.19 17.51 -56.17
CA THR A 18 4.17 18.04 -57.07
C THR A 18 3.53 19.24 -56.39
N LEU A 19 3.83 20.39 -56.98
CA LEU A 19 3.12 21.66 -56.88
C LEU A 19 1.59 21.45 -56.82
N ALA A 20 1.06 21.17 -55.64
CA ALA A 20 -0.33 21.45 -55.34
C ALA A 20 -0.34 22.89 -54.85
N GLY A 21 -0.58 23.82 -55.77
CA GLY A 21 -0.87 25.20 -55.41
C GLY A 21 -1.94 25.19 -54.33
N CYS A 22 -1.67 25.85 -53.21
CA CYS A 22 -2.70 26.28 -52.29
C CYS A 22 -3.63 27.21 -53.07
N GLN A 23 -4.62 26.61 -53.74
CA GLN A 23 -5.80 27.32 -54.18
C GLN A 23 -6.47 27.78 -52.90
N THR A 24 -6.23 29.04 -52.55
CA THR A 24 -7.02 29.77 -51.56
C THR A 24 -8.45 29.74 -52.07
N THR A 25 -9.25 28.80 -51.58
CA THR A 25 -10.70 28.81 -51.72
C THR A 25 -11.19 30.07 -51.04
N SER A 26 -11.44 31.07 -51.86
CA SER A 26 -12.01 32.36 -51.57
C SER A 26 -13.49 32.22 -51.22
N SER A 27 -13.78 31.67 -50.05
CA SER A 27 -15.09 31.78 -49.40
C SER A 27 -14.93 31.25 -47.97
N GLN A 28 -15.15 32.10 -46.97
CA GLN A 28 -15.00 31.84 -45.53
C GLN A 28 -13.58 32.05 -44.94
N ILE A 29 -12.94 33.17 -45.27
CA ILE A 29 -12.20 33.88 -44.23
C ILE A 29 -13.27 34.64 -43.45
N GLN A 30 -13.85 34.00 -42.44
CA GLN A 30 -14.42 34.75 -41.32
C GLN A 30 -13.23 35.52 -40.76
N ALA A 31 -13.08 36.78 -41.19
CA ALA A 31 -11.92 37.58 -40.84
C ALA A 31 -11.94 37.75 -39.33
N ASP A 32 -11.05 37.01 -38.66
CA ASP A 32 -10.71 37.21 -37.27
C ASP A 32 -10.47 38.72 -37.10
N PRO A 33 -11.34 39.42 -36.35
CA PRO A 33 -11.27 40.87 -36.23
C PRO A 33 -9.98 41.28 -35.51
N CYS A 34 -9.39 40.41 -34.68
CA CYS A 34 -8.09 40.62 -34.10
C CYS A 34 -6.95 40.43 -35.10
N ALA A 35 -7.05 39.47 -36.02
CA ALA A 35 -6.08 39.35 -37.11
C ALA A 35 -6.10 40.59 -38.03
N ALA A 36 -7.30 41.15 -38.31
CA ALA A 36 -7.44 42.39 -39.05
C ALA A 36 -6.89 43.59 -38.27
N ALA A 37 -7.22 43.72 -36.98
CA ALA A 37 -6.73 44.79 -36.11
C ALA A 37 -5.20 44.76 -35.93
N ASN A 38 -4.57 43.57 -35.95
CA ASN A 38 -3.13 43.37 -35.83
C ASN A 38 -2.37 43.41 -37.17
N ALA A 39 -3.03 43.75 -38.27
CA ALA A 39 -2.39 43.85 -39.57
C ALA A 39 -1.35 44.98 -39.63
N ARG A 40 -0.40 44.90 -40.57
CA ARG A 40 0.65 45.91 -40.76
C ARG A 40 0.05 47.32 -40.92
N ILE A 41 0.58 48.28 -40.17
CA ILE A 41 0.16 49.69 -40.21
C ILE A 41 0.47 50.29 -41.58
N THR A 42 -0.56 50.44 -42.39
CA THR A 42 -0.55 51.19 -43.65
C THR A 42 -1.81 52.05 -43.70
N LEU A 43 -1.79 53.14 -44.47
CA LEU A 43 -2.93 54.08 -44.54
C LEU A 43 -4.22 53.38 -45.00
N GLY A 44 -4.11 52.46 -45.97
CA GLY A 44 -5.23 51.64 -46.45
C GLY A 44 -5.76 50.66 -45.40
N ASN A 45 -4.88 50.00 -44.64
CA ASN A 45 -5.30 49.09 -43.57
C ASN A 45 -5.93 49.85 -42.40
N LEU A 46 -5.42 51.01 -42.01
CA LEU A 46 -6.02 51.83 -40.97
C LEU A 46 -7.43 52.29 -41.35
N ALA A 47 -7.60 52.82 -42.55
CA ALA A 47 -8.91 53.26 -43.04
C ALA A 47 -9.90 52.09 -43.11
N ARG A 48 -9.46 50.94 -43.65
CA ARG A 48 -10.30 49.73 -43.76
C ARG A 48 -10.67 49.13 -42.41
N ASN A 49 -9.73 49.05 -41.48
CA ASN A 49 -9.94 48.50 -40.14
C ASN A 49 -10.81 49.41 -39.27
N SER A 50 -10.66 50.73 -39.42
CA SER A 50 -11.50 51.71 -38.73
C SER A 50 -12.93 51.73 -39.28
N ALA A 51 -13.09 51.76 -40.61
CA ALA A 51 -14.41 51.70 -41.23
C ALA A 51 -15.14 50.37 -40.99
N GLY A 52 -14.40 49.26 -40.88
CA GLY A 52 -14.93 47.93 -40.60
C GLY A 52 -15.13 47.59 -39.11
N ASP A 53 -14.81 48.52 -38.21
CA ASP A 53 -14.83 48.33 -36.74
C ASP A 53 -14.04 47.10 -36.27
N ALA A 54 -12.90 46.81 -36.91
CA ALA A 54 -12.07 45.65 -36.57
C ALA A 54 -11.51 45.75 -35.14
N TYR A 55 -11.12 46.96 -34.71
CA TYR A 55 -10.61 47.21 -33.36
C TYR A 55 -11.68 47.02 -32.28
N GLY A 56 -12.90 47.53 -32.49
CA GLY A 56 -14.00 47.36 -31.54
C GLY A 56 -14.43 45.91 -31.40
N LYS A 57 -14.53 45.18 -32.53
CA LYS A 57 -14.83 43.74 -32.55
C LYS A 57 -13.74 42.91 -31.86
N CYS A 58 -12.47 43.14 -32.17
CA CYS A 58 -11.36 42.45 -31.51
C CYS A 58 -11.35 42.71 -30.00
N LEU A 59 -11.57 43.95 -29.59
CA LEU A 59 -11.56 44.32 -28.18
C LEU A 59 -12.74 43.68 -27.41
N ASN A 60 -13.90 43.51 -28.06
CA ASN A 60 -15.01 42.75 -27.48
C ASN A 60 -14.71 41.25 -27.40
N GLU A 61 -14.07 40.67 -28.42
CA GLU A 61 -13.62 39.27 -28.40
C GLU A 61 -12.66 39.00 -27.24
N LEU A 62 -11.62 39.82 -27.08
CA LEU A 62 -10.68 39.74 -25.96
C LEU A 62 -11.37 39.90 -24.59
N ARG A 63 -12.40 40.74 -24.48
CA ARG A 63 -13.20 40.85 -23.24
C ARG A 63 -13.98 39.58 -22.96
N THR A 64 -14.58 38.96 -23.98
CA THR A 64 -15.30 37.68 -23.81
C THR A 64 -14.36 36.55 -23.46
N GLU A 65 -13.18 36.48 -24.08
CA GLU A 65 -12.15 35.50 -23.75
C GLU A 65 -11.65 35.69 -22.31
N LEU A 66 -11.37 36.94 -21.90
CA LEU A 66 -10.97 37.24 -20.53
C LEU A 66 -12.03 36.82 -19.51
N ALA A 67 -13.31 37.06 -19.81
CA ALA A 67 -14.40 36.60 -18.95
C ALA A 67 -14.42 35.06 -18.85
N SER A 68 -14.31 34.37 -19.99
CA SER A 68 -14.27 32.90 -20.02
C SER A 68 -13.07 32.32 -19.26
N ALA A 69 -11.89 32.94 -19.41
CA ALA A 69 -10.67 32.53 -18.73
C ALA A 69 -10.80 32.72 -17.20
N ARG A 70 -11.42 33.83 -16.76
CA ARG A 70 -11.71 34.06 -15.34
C ARG A 70 -12.68 33.03 -14.76
N PHE A 71 -13.70 32.61 -15.53
CA PHE A 71 -14.60 31.54 -15.08
C PHE A 71 -13.86 30.20 -14.95
N ARG A 72 -13.06 29.82 -15.95
CA ARG A 72 -12.23 28.59 -15.89
C ARG A 72 -11.21 28.64 -14.75
N ALA A 73 -10.59 29.78 -14.50
CA ALA A 73 -9.65 29.94 -13.39
C ALA A 73 -10.34 29.69 -12.04
N ARG A 74 -11.53 30.26 -11.82
CA ARG A 74 -12.31 30.00 -10.60
C ARG A 74 -12.75 28.55 -10.47
N GLU A 75 -13.13 27.92 -11.57
CA GLU A 75 -13.48 26.50 -11.58
C GLU A 75 -12.28 25.63 -11.15
N LEU A 76 -11.10 25.91 -11.70
CA LEU A 76 -9.87 25.22 -11.34
C LEU A 76 -9.44 25.48 -9.90
N GLU A 77 -9.63 26.70 -9.38
CA GLU A 77 -9.41 27.02 -7.97
C GLU A 77 -10.32 26.19 -7.05
N ILE A 78 -11.61 26.07 -7.38
CA ILE A 78 -12.55 25.23 -6.63
C ILE A 78 -12.10 23.76 -6.66
N GLN A 79 -11.75 23.23 -7.84
CA GLN A 79 -11.26 21.86 -7.97
C GLN A 79 -9.96 21.63 -7.17
N ALA A 80 -9.05 22.59 -7.15
CA ALA A 80 -7.83 22.53 -6.35
C ALA A 80 -8.15 22.47 -4.85
N THR A 81 -9.05 23.32 -4.37
CA THR A 81 -9.46 23.31 -2.95
C THR A 81 -10.13 22.00 -2.53
N ASP A 82 -10.95 21.41 -3.41
CA ASP A 82 -11.57 20.12 -3.15
C ASP A 82 -10.54 18.98 -3.08
N LEU A 83 -9.58 18.96 -4.02
CA LEU A 83 -8.47 18.00 -4.00
C LEU A 83 -7.59 18.13 -2.76
N GLU A 84 -7.33 19.36 -2.30
CA GLU A 84 -6.60 19.61 -1.05
C GLU A 84 -7.37 19.07 0.17
N ALA A 85 -8.68 19.28 0.23
CA ALA A 85 -9.53 18.75 1.29
C ALA A 85 -9.56 17.21 1.29
N GLN A 86 -9.69 16.58 0.12
CA GLN A 86 -9.62 15.13 -0.03
C GLN A 86 -8.25 14.57 0.42
N SER A 87 -7.16 15.23 0.03
CA SER A 87 -5.80 14.86 0.45
C SER A 87 -5.62 14.93 1.97
N ALA A 88 -6.12 15.99 2.60
CA ALA A 88 -6.09 16.14 4.05
C ALA A 88 -6.87 15.02 4.76
N SER A 89 -8.07 14.69 4.24
CA SER A 89 -8.90 13.59 4.75
C SER A 89 -8.17 12.25 4.67
N LEU A 90 -7.65 11.90 3.48
CA LEU A 90 -6.91 10.64 3.26
C LEU A 90 -5.67 10.53 4.15
N ASN A 91 -4.96 11.65 4.37
CA ASN A 91 -3.83 11.68 5.29
C ASN A 91 -4.26 11.42 6.75
N GLY A 92 -5.41 11.95 7.17
CA GLY A 92 -6.01 11.66 8.46
C GLY A 92 -6.36 10.17 8.61
N GLU A 93 -7.03 9.60 7.61
CA GLU A 93 -7.39 8.17 7.57
C GLU A 93 -6.16 7.27 7.61
N ARG A 94 -5.11 7.60 6.84
CA ARG A 94 -3.84 6.85 6.84
C ARG A 94 -3.18 6.85 8.21
N LYS A 95 -3.15 8.00 8.91
CA LYS A 95 -2.62 8.08 10.28
C LYS A 95 -3.43 7.20 11.23
N GLN A 96 -4.76 7.25 11.16
CA GLN A 96 -5.62 6.39 11.99
C GLN A 96 -5.44 4.90 11.67
N ALA A 97 -5.35 4.53 10.40
CA ALA A 97 -5.10 3.16 9.96
C ALA A 97 -3.74 2.65 10.46
N ALA A 98 -2.69 3.49 10.40
CA ALA A 98 -1.38 3.15 10.95
C ALA A 98 -1.42 2.89 12.46
N LEU A 99 -2.16 3.70 13.22
CA LEU A 99 -2.36 3.49 14.67
C LEU A 99 -3.12 2.19 14.95
N ARG A 100 -4.18 1.89 14.20
CA ARG A 100 -4.92 0.62 14.31
C ARG A 100 -4.02 -0.57 14.01
N LEU A 101 -3.22 -0.49 12.95
CA LEU A 101 -2.26 -1.54 12.58
C LEU A 101 -1.19 -1.75 13.67
N ALA A 102 -0.66 -0.66 14.25
CA ALA A 102 0.28 -0.75 15.35
C ALA A 102 -0.33 -1.42 16.59
N LYS A 103 -1.60 -1.11 16.92
CA LYS A 103 -2.34 -1.76 18.00
C LYS A 103 -2.51 -3.26 17.75
N VAL A 104 -2.92 -3.65 16.54
CA VAL A 104 -3.07 -5.06 16.17
C VAL A 104 -1.74 -5.80 16.23
N LYS A 105 -0.64 -5.20 15.74
CA LYS A 105 0.70 -5.79 15.84
C LYS A 105 1.14 -6.01 17.29
N LYS A 106 0.86 -5.07 18.20
CA LYS A 106 1.14 -5.26 19.63
C LYS A 106 0.33 -6.41 20.22
N GLN A 107 -0.95 -6.51 19.88
CA GLN A 107 -1.81 -7.62 20.31
C GLN A 107 -1.31 -8.96 19.75
N GLN A 108 -0.91 -9.00 18.48
CA GLN A 108 -0.35 -10.20 17.85
C GLN A 108 0.95 -10.65 18.53
N ALA A 109 1.86 -9.72 18.85
CA ALA A 109 3.08 -10.04 19.58
C ALA A 109 2.80 -10.59 20.99
N ALA A 110 1.85 -9.99 21.71
CA ALA A 110 1.44 -10.47 23.03
C ALA A 110 0.75 -11.85 22.99
N LEU A 111 -0.03 -12.14 21.94
CA LEU A 111 -0.61 -13.46 21.73
C LEU A 111 0.45 -14.49 21.37
N ALA A 112 1.42 -14.13 20.52
CA ALA A 112 2.54 -15.00 20.18
C ALA A 112 3.39 -15.35 21.40
N SER A 113 3.68 -14.39 22.28
CA SER A 113 4.42 -14.66 23.52
C SER A 113 3.64 -15.55 24.48
N ARG A 114 2.32 -15.36 24.60
CA ARG A 114 1.46 -16.25 25.40
C ARG A 114 1.41 -17.67 24.84
N LEU A 115 1.33 -17.82 23.52
CA LEU A 115 1.36 -19.13 22.86
C LEU A 115 2.69 -19.85 23.07
N ALA A 116 3.81 -19.13 23.02
CA ALA A 116 5.13 -19.70 23.34
C ALA A 116 5.19 -20.19 24.79
N ALA A 117 4.78 -19.37 25.75
CA ALA A 117 4.75 -19.75 27.16
C ALA A 117 3.84 -20.97 27.44
N LEU A 118 2.67 -21.04 26.79
CA LEU A 118 1.77 -22.20 26.90
C LEU A 118 2.38 -23.47 26.29
N LYS A 119 3.13 -23.34 25.20
CA LYS A 119 3.82 -24.47 24.57
C LYS A 119 4.93 -25.00 25.48
N ASP A 120 5.69 -24.12 26.10
CA ASP A 120 6.75 -24.48 27.04
C ASP A 120 6.16 -25.16 28.29
N ALA A 121 5.07 -24.61 28.84
CA ALA A 121 4.33 -25.23 29.95
C ALA A 121 3.83 -26.64 29.60
N LYS A 122 3.25 -26.81 28.40
CA LYS A 122 2.78 -28.12 27.93
C LYS A 122 3.92 -29.14 27.82
N GLN A 123 5.10 -28.74 27.33
CA GLN A 123 6.27 -29.62 27.25
C GLN A 123 6.76 -30.05 28.64
N ILE A 124 6.74 -29.14 29.62
CA ILE A 124 7.08 -29.45 31.00
C ILE A 124 6.09 -30.45 31.59
N ASP A 125 4.79 -30.27 31.36
CA ASP A 125 3.74 -31.18 31.83
C ASP A 125 3.86 -32.57 31.20
N GLU A 126 4.15 -32.65 29.89
CA GLU A 126 4.42 -33.92 29.21
C GLU A 126 5.65 -34.64 29.78
N GLN A 127 6.74 -33.92 30.09
CA GLN A 127 7.93 -34.48 30.72
C GLN A 127 7.65 -34.97 32.15
N LYS A 128 6.87 -34.22 32.94
CA LYS A 128 6.43 -34.64 34.27
C LYS A 128 5.59 -35.92 34.20
N ALA A 129 4.65 -35.98 33.26
CA ALA A 129 3.82 -37.18 33.04
C ALA A 129 4.69 -38.40 32.68
N GLN A 130 5.67 -38.25 31.78
CA GLN A 130 6.60 -39.35 31.44
C GLN A 130 7.43 -39.82 32.64
N LYS A 131 7.91 -38.90 33.49
CA LYS A 131 8.63 -39.26 34.71
C LYS A 131 7.74 -40.04 35.68
N LEU A 132 6.49 -39.62 35.85
CA LEU A 132 5.52 -40.31 36.72
C LEU A 132 5.19 -41.70 36.20
N ILE A 133 4.97 -41.88 34.90
CA ILE A 133 4.72 -43.19 34.28
C ILE A 133 5.94 -44.11 34.48
N ALA A 134 7.15 -43.63 34.20
CA ALA A 134 8.37 -44.42 34.41
C ALA A 134 8.59 -44.79 35.89
N GLN A 135 8.16 -43.95 36.82
CA GLN A 135 8.21 -44.23 38.24
C GLN A 135 7.17 -45.27 38.66
N GLU A 136 5.93 -45.19 38.14
CA GLU A 136 4.91 -46.21 38.33
C GLU A 136 5.37 -47.57 37.80
N GLU A 137 5.95 -47.64 36.60
CA GLU A 137 6.49 -48.88 36.03
C GLU A 137 7.59 -49.48 36.92
N ARG A 138 8.49 -48.65 37.46
CA ARG A 138 9.54 -49.09 38.39
C ARG A 138 8.94 -49.61 39.70
N LEU A 139 7.98 -48.91 40.28
CA LEU A 139 7.32 -49.33 41.53
C LEU A 139 6.52 -50.62 41.33
N SER A 140 5.79 -50.73 40.22
CA SER A 140 5.07 -51.95 39.82
C SER A 140 6.02 -53.13 39.62
N GLY A 141 7.16 -52.91 38.96
CA GLY A 141 8.23 -53.91 38.83
C GLY A 141 8.82 -54.33 40.16
N LYS A 142 9.10 -53.37 41.07
CA LYS A 142 9.56 -53.66 42.44
C LYS A 142 8.52 -54.48 43.21
N ILE A 143 7.23 -54.14 43.15
CA ILE A 143 6.16 -54.89 43.83
C ILE A 143 6.02 -56.31 43.26
N SER A 144 6.08 -56.46 41.94
CA SER A 144 5.99 -57.77 41.28
C SER A 144 7.21 -58.65 41.59
N GLY A 145 8.40 -58.06 41.68
CA GLY A 145 9.62 -58.74 42.14
C GLY A 145 9.60 -59.07 43.62
N ASN A 146 9.11 -58.16 44.47
CA ASN A 146 8.97 -58.39 45.91
C ASN A 146 7.94 -59.49 46.22
N ASN A 147 6.85 -59.61 45.46
CA ASN A 147 5.93 -60.74 45.59
C ASN A 147 6.56 -62.10 45.24
N GLN A 148 7.75 -62.14 44.63
CA GLN A 148 8.54 -63.35 44.42
C GLN A 148 9.55 -63.63 45.55
N GLY A 149 9.62 -62.77 46.58
CA GLY A 149 10.30 -63.04 47.85
C GLY A 149 10.61 -61.78 48.65
N ILE A 150 9.92 -61.53 49.76
CA ILE A 150 10.33 -60.48 50.74
C ILE A 150 10.88 -61.13 52.00
N SER A 151 12.16 -60.85 52.25
CA SER A 151 12.77 -60.80 53.58
C SER A 151 12.65 -59.37 54.15
N ALA A 152 12.28 -59.25 55.43
CA ALA A 152 11.80 -58.05 56.13
C ALA A 152 12.75 -56.82 56.27
N GLY A 153 13.79 -56.68 55.43
CA GLY A 153 14.75 -55.57 55.48
C GLY A 153 14.40 -54.35 54.61
N GLU A 154 13.66 -54.53 53.52
CA GLU A 154 13.52 -53.52 52.45
C GLU A 154 12.33 -52.55 52.61
N GLU A 155 11.38 -52.83 53.51
CA GLU A 155 10.25 -51.92 53.76
C GLU A 155 10.71 -50.56 54.30
N LYS A 156 11.77 -50.53 55.14
CA LYS A 156 12.30 -49.28 55.68
C LYS A 156 12.99 -48.41 54.63
N SER A 157 13.62 -48.99 53.62
CA SER A 157 14.28 -48.24 52.53
C SER A 157 13.27 -47.58 51.59
N VAL A 158 12.15 -48.26 51.29
CA VAL A 158 11.11 -47.71 50.41
C VAL A 158 10.39 -46.54 51.06
N SER A 159 10.11 -46.60 52.37
CA SER A 159 9.51 -45.48 53.11
C SER A 159 10.41 -44.25 53.18
N LEU A 160 11.74 -44.45 53.26
CA LEU A 160 12.72 -43.37 53.33
C LEU A 160 12.93 -42.69 51.97
N GLU A 161 12.98 -43.47 50.88
CA GLU A 161 13.04 -42.92 49.51
C GLU A 161 11.77 -42.12 49.18
N MET A 162 10.59 -42.59 49.62
CA MET A 162 9.31 -41.90 49.39
C MET A 162 9.25 -40.53 50.08
N LEU A 163 9.77 -40.43 51.31
CA LEU A 163 9.87 -39.17 52.05
C LEU A 163 10.87 -38.18 51.44
N GLN A 164 11.99 -38.66 50.90
CA GLN A 164 12.95 -37.79 50.20
C GLN A 164 12.39 -37.26 48.88
N LEU A 165 11.61 -38.07 48.16
CA LEU A 165 10.94 -37.66 46.94
C LEU A 165 9.84 -36.63 47.18
N GLU A 166 9.10 -36.72 48.29
CA GLU A 166 8.12 -35.71 48.69
C GLU A 166 8.77 -34.36 49.01
N ALA A 167 9.96 -34.39 49.64
CA ALA A 167 10.75 -33.21 49.92
C ALA A 167 11.33 -32.55 48.65
N GLU A 168 11.80 -33.34 47.67
CA GLU A 168 12.27 -32.81 46.38
C GLU A 168 11.14 -32.25 45.51
N LEU A 169 9.95 -32.85 45.55
CA LEU A 169 8.78 -32.32 44.85
C LEU A 169 8.33 -30.97 45.44
N ALA A 170 8.39 -30.82 46.76
CA ALA A 170 8.10 -29.56 47.45
C ALA A 170 9.16 -28.48 47.18
N ALA A 171 10.43 -28.87 47.02
CA ALA A 171 11.52 -27.95 46.69
C ALA A 171 11.51 -27.48 45.22
N SER A 172 10.95 -28.28 44.31
CA SER A 172 10.82 -27.95 42.87
C SER A 172 9.58 -27.10 42.53
N GLY A 173 8.81 -26.66 43.53
CA GLY A 173 7.58 -25.88 43.38
C GLY A 173 7.76 -24.35 43.29
N VAL A 174 8.63 -23.87 42.39
CA VAL A 174 8.69 -22.47 41.93
C VAL A 174 8.64 -22.43 40.42
#